data_AF-A0A4P6Y5R2-F1
#
_entry.id   AF-A0A4P6Y5R2-F1
#
_cell.length_a   1.000
_cell.length_b   1.000
_cell.length_c   1.000
_cell.angle_alpha   90.00
_cell.angle_beta   90.00
_cell.angle_gamma   90.00
#
_symmetry.space_group_name_H-M   'P 1'
#
loop_
_entity.id
_entity.type
_entity.pdbx_description
1 polymer ?
#
loop_
_entity_poly.entity_id
_entity_poly.type
_entity_poly.pdbx_seq_one_letter_code
_entity_poly.pdbx_strand_id
1 'polypeptide(L)'
;MFVTQIYNLGTILEEQNMKRNIIFKLGFLLLGLASFGQNNSENVVYIVDKITILEDPERGNEVAENDIADMNVIKNKDSLKNLGFEKFDGAIFIYTKEYRKRPEEIKQIPSSKQMERKNGIWYYNNDIYSGKFIDYYYSGKIQGEGILKNGKIEGLRKMYFQNGNISLERHYTDAIPNGLEKEYFEDGTLKQKGELINGKEDGIWETYFPNGQIKLQSNYKVGNAIDFITKFYSNGKIKEKVTIKDGKVIADTSLEKIAQLMKKSNESNQNGDRKLAIKYCDKVLELDSEYADAYFSRGTLKLNAMQFDEAIIDFDKALTIEPFMEFALANRAFARIRKHEFDGDRELLKNSEITVLASIKKTEISETEKEKICSDLKKAIFLGDKAEMVLEAEEQYCK
;
A
#
# COMPACT_ATOMS: atom_id res chain seq x y z
N MET A 1 -11.21 -8.40 -11.41
CA MET A 1 -10.57 -7.53 -12.41
C MET A 1 -11.31 -6.18 -12.59
N PHE A 2 -12.10 -5.73 -11.60
CA PHE A 2 -13.12 -4.68 -11.76
C PHE A 2 -12.94 -3.44 -10.86
N VAL A 3 -11.76 -3.25 -10.25
CA VAL A 3 -11.51 -2.13 -9.31
C VAL A 3 -10.54 -1.08 -9.88
N THR A 4 -9.84 -1.39 -10.97
CA THR A 4 -8.74 -0.57 -11.47
C THR A 4 -9.13 0.57 -12.43
N GLN A 5 -10.41 0.70 -12.82
CA GLN A 5 -10.80 1.64 -13.89
C GLN A 5 -11.71 2.81 -13.48
N ILE A 6 -12.02 2.97 -12.18
CA ILE A 6 -12.74 4.16 -11.68
C ILE A 6 -11.77 5.30 -11.30
N TYR A 7 -10.46 5.05 -11.33
CA TYR A 7 -9.41 6.04 -11.05
C TYR A 7 -9.25 7.14 -12.11
N ASN A 8 -9.93 7.06 -13.26
CA ASN A 8 -9.52 7.82 -14.46
C ASN A 8 -10.34 9.08 -14.81
N LEU A 9 -11.17 9.59 -13.92
CA LEU A 9 -11.95 10.83 -14.17
C LEU A 9 -11.70 11.95 -13.16
N GLY A 10 -10.96 11.68 -12.08
CA GLY A 10 -10.45 12.70 -11.15
C GLY A 10 -9.03 13.18 -11.51
N THR A 11 -8.28 12.41 -12.30
CA THR A 11 -6.87 12.65 -12.66
C THR A 11 -6.68 13.67 -13.79
N ILE A 12 -7.69 13.93 -14.63
CA ILE A 12 -7.54 14.71 -15.86
C ILE A 12 -7.37 16.23 -15.61
N LEU A 13 -7.71 16.73 -14.42
CA LEU A 13 -7.52 18.15 -14.07
C LEU A 13 -6.31 18.42 -13.15
N GLU A 14 -5.63 17.39 -12.64
CA GLU A 14 -4.43 17.53 -11.81
C GLU A 14 -3.13 17.09 -12.52
N GLU A 15 -3.22 16.27 -13.59
CA GLU A 15 -2.05 15.78 -14.32
C GLU A 15 -1.28 16.85 -15.14
N GLN A 16 -1.84 18.06 -15.34
CA GLN A 16 -1.15 19.11 -16.10
C GLN A 16 -0.20 20.02 -15.30
N ASN A 17 -0.03 19.82 -13.98
CA ASN A 17 0.85 20.69 -13.18
C ASN A 17 1.89 19.99 -12.25
N MET A 18 2.09 18.68 -12.35
CA MET A 18 3.11 17.96 -11.56
C MET A 18 4.25 17.39 -12.41
N LYS A 19 5.00 18.28 -13.09
CA LYS A 19 6.42 18.06 -13.34
C LYS A 19 7.20 19.07 -12.50
N ARG A 20 7.28 18.81 -11.19
CA ARG A 20 8.15 19.57 -10.29
C ARG A 20 9.25 18.64 -9.80
N ASN A 21 10.47 18.98 -10.20
CA ASN A 21 11.74 18.43 -9.73
C ASN A 21 11.66 18.05 -8.24
N ILE A 22 11.57 16.76 -7.95
CA ILE A 22 11.85 16.21 -6.62
C ILE A 22 13.38 16.18 -6.49
N ILE A 23 13.95 17.35 -6.22
CA ILE A 23 15.29 17.46 -5.68
C ILE A 23 15.15 17.19 -4.19
N PHE A 24 15.86 16.16 -3.71
CA PHE A 24 16.04 15.79 -2.32
C PHE A 24 15.94 17.00 -1.37
N LYS A 25 14.89 17.01 -0.56
CA LYS A 25 14.94 17.58 0.77
C LYS A 25 14.82 16.42 1.76
N LEU A 26 15.89 15.66 1.94
CA LEU A 26 16.12 15.09 3.27
C LEU A 26 16.33 16.29 4.19
N GLY A 27 15.24 16.77 4.78
CA GLY A 27 15.25 17.87 5.74
C GLY A 27 15.89 17.42 7.04
N PHE A 28 17.22 17.25 7.05
CA PHE A 28 17.95 17.26 8.30
C PHE A 28 18.07 18.69 8.78
N LEU A 29 17.16 19.07 9.67
CA LEU A 29 17.28 20.27 10.49
C LEU A 29 18.24 19.97 11.67
N LEU A 30 19.44 19.46 11.36
CA LEU A 30 20.51 19.26 12.33
C LEU A 30 21.56 20.35 12.16
N LEU A 31 21.66 21.20 13.17
CA LEU A 31 22.61 22.31 13.38
C LEU A 31 24.11 21.93 13.31
N GLY A 32 24.46 20.74 12.81
CA GLY A 32 25.84 20.28 12.59
C GLY A 32 26.29 20.21 11.11
N LEU A 33 25.38 20.37 10.14
CA LEU A 33 25.70 20.30 8.70
C LEU A 33 25.96 21.67 8.07
N ALA A 34 26.58 22.60 8.80
CA ALA A 34 27.02 23.89 8.27
C ALA A 34 28.04 23.77 7.11
N SER A 35 28.53 22.56 6.80
CA SER A 35 29.46 22.27 5.69
C SER A 35 28.84 21.62 4.44
N PHE A 36 27.53 21.31 4.44
CA PHE A 36 26.83 20.79 3.24
C PHE A 36 25.93 21.84 2.58
N GLY A 37 25.61 22.93 3.29
CA GLY A 37 24.61 23.91 2.86
C GLY A 37 25.08 25.11 2.04
N GLN A 38 26.29 25.12 1.47
CA GLN A 38 26.78 26.28 0.68
C GLN A 38 26.96 26.04 -0.82
N ASN A 39 26.90 24.81 -1.34
CA ASN A 39 27.00 24.57 -2.79
C ASN A 39 25.99 23.50 -3.26
N ASN A 40 25.07 23.91 -4.13
CA ASN A 40 24.05 23.05 -4.79
C ASN A 40 24.64 22.01 -5.78
N SER A 41 25.90 21.61 -5.64
CA SER A 41 26.63 20.82 -6.66
C SER A 41 27.46 19.64 -6.11
N GLU A 42 27.47 19.36 -4.80
CA GLU A 42 28.22 18.22 -4.26
C GLU A 42 27.43 16.90 -4.46
N ASN A 43 28.03 15.90 -5.13
CA ASN A 43 27.45 14.57 -5.28
C ASN A 43 27.81 13.70 -4.06
N VAL A 44 26.84 13.41 -3.19
CA VAL A 44 27.07 12.74 -1.91
C VAL A 44 26.43 11.36 -1.89
N VAL A 45 27.17 10.36 -1.42
CA VAL A 45 26.64 9.01 -1.18
C VAL A 45 26.23 8.84 0.29
N TYR A 46 25.08 8.22 0.51
CA TYR A 46 24.59 7.88 1.84
C TYR A 46 24.77 6.38 2.10
N ILE A 47 25.29 6.04 3.27
CA ILE A 47 25.47 4.66 3.72
C ILE A 47 24.80 4.50 5.08
N VAL A 48 23.76 3.67 5.17
CA VAL A 48 23.06 3.35 6.41
C VAL A 48 23.43 1.95 6.85
N ASP A 49 24.03 1.79 8.03
CA ASP A 49 24.36 0.47 8.60
C ASP A 49 25.16 -0.45 7.65
N LYS A 50 26.09 0.13 6.88
CA LYS A 50 26.89 -0.51 5.80
C LYS A 50 26.13 -0.85 4.51
N ILE A 51 24.91 -0.33 4.34
CA ILE A 51 24.11 -0.46 3.12
C ILE A 51 24.14 0.89 2.39
N THR A 52 24.65 0.87 1.16
CA THR A 52 24.68 2.06 0.30
C THR A 52 23.27 2.35 -0.24
N ILE A 53 22.80 3.59 -0.09
CA ILE A 53 21.54 4.05 -0.66
C ILE A 53 21.80 4.47 -2.11
N LEU A 54 21.21 3.74 -3.06
CA LEU A 54 21.32 4.01 -4.50
C LEU A 54 20.04 4.57 -5.10
N GLU A 55 18.90 4.30 -4.45
CA GLU A 55 17.57 4.72 -4.87
C GLU A 55 16.85 5.34 -3.67
N ASP A 56 15.88 6.21 -3.97
CA ASP A 56 15.08 6.87 -2.96
C ASP A 56 14.33 5.83 -2.11
N PRO A 57 14.36 5.96 -0.78
CA PRO A 57 13.58 5.08 0.07
C PRO A 57 12.10 5.16 -0.28
N GLU A 58 11.42 4.01 -0.31
CA GLU A 58 9.96 3.97 -0.34
C GLU A 58 9.39 4.71 0.87
N ARG A 59 8.23 5.36 0.68
CA ARG A 59 7.54 6.08 1.75
C ARG A 59 7.34 5.20 2.98
N GLY A 60 7.74 5.70 4.13
CA GLY A 60 7.71 5.00 5.41
C GLY A 60 9.02 4.28 5.74
N ASN A 61 9.90 3.98 4.79
CA ASN A 61 11.22 3.36 5.01
C ASN A 61 12.36 4.39 5.04
N GLU A 62 12.07 5.67 5.24
CA GLU A 62 13.10 6.68 5.42
C GLU A 62 13.84 6.50 6.76
N VAL A 63 15.04 7.05 6.86
CA VAL A 63 15.74 7.14 8.16
C VAL A 63 15.14 8.31 8.94
N ALA A 64 14.42 8.01 10.03
CA ALA A 64 13.99 9.07 10.94
C ALA A 64 15.17 9.54 11.80
N GLU A 65 15.20 10.84 12.14
CA GLU A 65 16.23 11.40 13.03
C GLU A 65 16.32 10.64 14.37
N ASN A 66 15.17 10.21 14.89
CA ASN A 66 15.09 9.43 16.12
C ASN A 66 15.69 8.02 16.01
N ASP A 67 15.92 7.49 14.81
CA ASP A 67 16.55 6.19 14.61
C ASP A 67 18.09 6.28 14.60
N ILE A 68 18.65 7.47 14.40
CA ILE A 68 20.09 7.69 14.24
C ILE A 68 20.79 7.68 15.60
N ALA A 69 21.85 6.88 15.72
CA ALA A 69 22.75 6.91 16.86
C ALA A 69 23.87 7.92 16.65
N ASP A 70 24.53 7.85 15.50
CA ASP A 70 25.62 8.74 15.13
C ASP A 70 25.80 8.78 13.61
N MET A 71 26.49 9.82 13.14
CA MET A 71 26.82 10.01 11.72
C MET A 71 28.28 10.42 11.57
N ASN A 72 28.91 9.94 10.50
CA ASN A 72 30.27 10.30 10.12
C ASN A 72 30.30 10.80 8.68
N VAL A 73 31.00 11.92 8.47
CA VAL A 73 31.13 12.57 7.17
C VAL A 73 32.56 12.42 6.66
N ILE A 74 32.72 11.92 5.44
CA ILE A 74 34.02 11.77 4.78
C ILE A 74 34.02 12.59 3.50
N LYS A 75 34.90 13.59 3.42
CA LYS A 75 35.13 14.41 2.20
C LYS A 75 36.54 14.24 1.62
N ASN A 76 37.46 13.65 2.38
CA ASN A 76 38.84 13.45 1.92
C ASN A 76 38.86 12.45 0.74
N LYS A 77 39.41 12.88 -0.41
CA LYS A 77 39.40 12.11 -1.65
C LYS A 77 40.16 10.78 -1.55
N ASP A 78 41.27 10.71 -0.81
CA ASP A 78 42.00 9.45 -0.60
C ASP A 78 41.19 8.46 0.24
N SER A 79 40.50 8.96 1.27
CA SER A 79 39.60 8.15 2.11
C SER A 79 38.42 7.63 1.31
N LEU A 80 37.79 8.49 0.49
CA LEU A 80 36.71 8.08 -0.41
C LEU A 80 37.17 7.03 -1.41
N LYS A 81 38.35 7.20 -2.01
CA LYS A 81 38.94 6.21 -2.92
C LYS A 81 39.18 4.86 -2.25
N ASN A 82 39.72 4.86 -1.02
CA ASN A 82 39.94 3.61 -0.27
C ASN A 82 38.64 2.89 0.09
N LEU A 83 37.52 3.63 0.17
CA LEU A 83 36.19 3.09 0.43
C LEU A 83 35.41 2.72 -0.86
N GLY A 84 35.98 2.95 -2.05
CA GLY A 84 35.31 2.71 -3.33
C GLY A 84 34.27 3.77 -3.71
N PHE A 85 34.36 4.97 -3.14
CA PHE A 85 33.48 6.11 -3.39
C PHE A 85 34.19 7.25 -4.12
N GLU A 86 35.21 6.97 -4.94
CA GLU A 86 36.02 7.97 -5.62
C GLU A 86 35.24 8.90 -6.57
N LYS A 87 34.05 8.46 -7.00
CA LYS A 87 33.15 9.22 -7.87
C LYS A 87 32.28 10.25 -7.14
N PHE A 88 32.29 10.23 -5.81
CA PHE A 88 31.50 11.13 -4.97
C PHE A 88 32.37 12.25 -4.39
N ASP A 89 31.73 13.36 -4.05
CA ASP A 89 32.35 14.50 -3.38
C ASP A 89 32.34 14.35 -1.86
N GLY A 90 31.45 13.52 -1.35
CA GLY A 90 31.43 13.11 0.05
C GLY A 90 30.66 11.82 0.25
N ALA A 91 30.91 11.19 1.39
CA ALA A 91 30.15 10.05 1.89
C ALA A 91 29.64 10.37 3.30
N ILE A 92 28.35 10.12 3.53
CA ILE A 92 27.71 10.25 4.83
C ILE A 92 27.36 8.85 5.31
N PHE A 93 28.04 8.43 6.37
CA PHE A 93 27.76 7.18 7.07
C PHE A 93 26.78 7.48 8.21
N ILE A 94 25.68 6.77 8.22
CA ILE A 94 24.64 6.86 9.23
C ILE A 94 24.58 5.51 9.93
N TYR A 95 24.69 5.53 11.25
CA TYR A 95 24.56 4.34 12.08
C TYR A 95 23.31 4.45 12.93
N THR A 96 22.41 3.47 12.80
CA THR A 96 21.17 3.45 13.55
C THR A 96 21.40 2.97 14.99
N LYS A 97 20.50 3.36 15.89
CA LYS A 97 20.46 2.85 17.28
C LYS A 97 20.32 1.33 17.30
N GLU A 98 19.54 0.77 16.39
CA GLU A 98 19.34 -0.67 16.26
C GLU A 98 20.63 -1.39 15.82
N TYR A 99 21.35 -0.81 14.86
CA TYR A 99 22.65 -1.35 14.45
C TYR A 99 23.67 -1.33 15.58
N ARG A 100 23.77 -0.23 16.34
CA ARG A 100 24.74 -0.12 17.44
C ARG A 100 24.53 -1.16 18.53
N LYS A 101 23.27 -1.46 18.88
CA LYS A 101 22.90 -2.47 19.89
C LYS A 101 23.08 -3.91 19.42
N ARG A 102 23.16 -4.14 18.12
CA ARG A 102 23.19 -5.48 17.52
C ARG A 102 24.46 -6.25 17.93
N PRO A 103 24.38 -7.55 18.27
CA PRO A 103 25.56 -8.39 18.53
C PRO A 103 26.49 -8.46 17.32
N GLU A 104 27.80 -8.59 17.55
CA GLU A 104 28.80 -8.63 16.48
C GLU A 104 28.61 -9.83 15.56
N GLU A 105 28.15 -10.97 16.08
CA GLU A 105 27.88 -12.18 15.31
C GLU A 105 26.76 -11.93 14.28
N ILE A 106 25.77 -11.10 14.62
CA ILE A 106 24.67 -10.76 13.70
C ILE A 106 25.12 -9.67 12.71
N LYS A 107 25.98 -8.73 13.13
CA LYS A 107 26.57 -7.72 12.21
C LYS A 107 27.47 -8.32 11.13
N GLN A 108 27.98 -9.53 11.35
CA GLN A 108 28.77 -10.28 10.37
C GLN A 108 27.91 -10.98 9.31
N ILE A 109 26.61 -11.17 9.57
CA ILE A 109 25.68 -11.76 8.59
C ILE A 109 25.39 -10.71 7.51
N PRO A 110 25.66 -10.99 6.23
CA PRO A 110 25.48 -10.01 5.16
C PRO A 110 23.99 -9.78 4.86
N SER A 111 23.69 -8.59 4.34
CA SER A 111 22.41 -8.30 3.69
C SER A 111 22.50 -8.59 2.20
N SER A 112 21.37 -9.00 1.59
CA SER A 112 21.26 -9.13 0.14
C SER A 112 21.49 -7.78 -0.59
N LYS A 113 21.23 -6.65 0.09
CA LYS A 113 21.53 -5.30 -0.44
C LYS A 113 23.03 -5.01 -0.56
N GLN A 114 23.89 -5.86 -0.01
CA GLN A 114 25.35 -5.81 -0.14
C GLN A 114 25.90 -6.85 -1.13
N MET A 115 25.01 -7.65 -1.73
CA MET A 115 25.36 -8.73 -2.64
C MET A 115 25.08 -8.34 -4.08
N GLU A 116 25.76 -8.99 -5.01
CA GLU A 116 25.54 -8.83 -6.45
C GLU A 116 24.75 -10.03 -6.98
N ARG A 117 23.71 -9.79 -7.78
CA ARG A 117 22.89 -10.85 -8.37
C ARG A 117 23.21 -11.01 -9.86
N LYS A 118 23.83 -12.14 -10.24
CA LYS A 118 24.15 -12.48 -11.65
C LYS A 118 23.39 -13.74 -12.06
N ASN A 119 22.55 -13.65 -13.09
CA ASN A 119 21.77 -14.78 -13.63
C ASN A 119 20.99 -15.55 -12.53
N GLY A 120 20.42 -14.83 -11.57
CA GLY A 120 19.65 -15.42 -10.46
C GLY A 120 20.49 -15.97 -9.31
N ILE A 121 21.82 -15.94 -9.40
CA ILE A 121 22.77 -16.39 -8.36
C ILE A 121 23.30 -15.17 -7.60
N TRP A 122 23.28 -15.25 -6.27
CA TRP A 122 23.82 -14.24 -5.37
C TRP A 122 25.31 -14.45 -5.10
N TYR A 123 26.08 -13.38 -5.25
CA TYR A 123 27.51 -13.30 -4.99
C TYR A 123 27.78 -12.32 -3.87
N TYR A 124 28.68 -12.68 -2.97
CA TYR A 124 29.18 -11.80 -1.92
C TYR A 124 30.70 -11.81 -1.98
N ASN A 125 31.32 -10.63 -2.09
CA ASN A 125 32.77 -10.49 -2.31
C ASN A 125 33.29 -11.29 -3.53
N ASN A 126 32.52 -11.29 -4.62
CA ASN A 126 32.77 -12.05 -5.86
C ASN A 126 32.64 -13.57 -5.79
N ASP A 127 32.34 -14.14 -4.63
CA ASP A 127 32.11 -15.58 -4.46
C ASP A 127 30.62 -15.91 -4.42
N ILE A 128 30.24 -17.09 -4.92
CA ILE A 128 28.86 -17.59 -4.80
C ILE A 128 28.55 -17.78 -3.31
N TYR A 129 27.55 -17.07 -2.82
CA TYR A 129 27.28 -17.04 -1.38
C TYR A 129 26.46 -18.25 -0.93
N SER A 130 26.87 -18.90 0.17
CA SER A 130 26.07 -19.90 0.87
C SER A 130 26.10 -19.60 2.37
N GLY A 131 24.93 -19.44 2.98
CA GLY A 131 24.82 -19.04 4.37
C GLY A 131 23.52 -18.29 4.67
N LYS A 132 23.42 -17.80 5.91
CA LYS A 132 22.32 -16.94 6.33
C LYS A 132 22.49 -15.54 5.75
N PHE A 133 21.40 -14.87 5.45
CA PHE A 133 21.42 -13.44 5.14
C PHE A 133 20.27 -12.73 5.84
N ILE A 134 20.50 -11.46 6.21
CA ILE A 134 19.50 -10.63 6.90
C ILE A 134 19.46 -9.26 6.22
N ASP A 135 18.28 -8.89 5.76
CA ASP A 135 17.98 -7.58 5.21
C ASP A 135 17.37 -6.68 6.27
N TYR A 136 17.66 -5.39 6.15
CA TYR A 136 17.25 -4.38 7.12
C TYR A 136 16.53 -3.23 6.42
N TYR A 137 15.55 -2.69 7.12
CA TYR A 137 15.00 -1.36 6.85
C TYR A 137 16.06 -0.30 7.14
N TYR A 138 15.89 0.91 6.61
CA TYR A 138 16.85 1.98 6.90
C TYR A 138 16.76 2.50 8.35
N SER A 139 15.69 2.15 9.08
CA SER A 139 15.62 2.29 10.54
C SER A 139 16.51 1.29 11.30
N GLY A 140 17.18 0.37 10.61
CA GLY A 140 18.05 -0.66 11.20
C GLY A 140 17.30 -1.89 11.72
N LYS A 141 15.97 -1.89 11.66
CA LYS A 141 15.14 -3.05 12.00
C LYS A 141 15.21 -4.12 10.92
N ILE A 142 15.00 -5.38 11.31
CA ILE A 142 15.00 -6.51 10.37
C ILE A 142 13.83 -6.35 9.39
N GLN A 143 14.14 -6.42 8.10
CA GLN A 143 13.19 -6.44 6.99
C GLN A 143 12.94 -7.88 6.52
N GLY A 144 13.95 -8.75 6.56
CA GLY A 144 13.77 -10.15 6.23
C GLY A 144 15.01 -11.00 6.42
N GLU A 145 14.82 -12.30 6.66
CA GLU A 145 15.89 -13.27 6.89
C GLU A 145 15.65 -14.59 6.17
N GLY A 146 16.74 -15.26 5.77
CA GLY A 146 16.69 -16.54 5.05
C GLY A 146 18.06 -17.16 4.85
N ILE A 147 18.09 -18.25 4.07
CA ILE A 147 19.31 -18.99 3.74
C ILE A 147 19.51 -19.00 2.23
N LEU A 148 20.75 -18.76 1.81
CA LEU A 148 21.22 -18.99 0.44
C LEU A 148 22.04 -20.28 0.41
N LYS A 149 21.81 -21.11 -0.60
CA LYS A 149 22.60 -22.30 -0.94
C LYS A 149 23.03 -22.19 -2.39
N ASN A 150 24.34 -22.16 -2.64
CA ASN A 150 24.91 -21.91 -3.97
C ASN A 150 24.33 -20.64 -4.62
N GLY A 151 24.18 -19.57 -3.83
CA GLY A 151 23.65 -18.28 -4.27
C GLY A 151 22.15 -18.27 -4.56
N LYS A 152 21.40 -19.32 -4.20
CA LYS A 152 19.95 -19.42 -4.42
C LYS A 152 19.21 -19.55 -3.08
N ILE A 153 18.06 -18.92 -2.94
CA ILE A 153 17.26 -18.99 -1.70
C ILE A 153 16.79 -20.42 -1.49
N GLU A 154 16.97 -20.94 -0.28
CA GLU A 154 16.65 -22.31 0.09
C GLU A 154 15.95 -22.34 1.46
N GLY A 155 14.88 -23.13 1.58
CA GLY A 155 14.12 -23.29 2.81
C GLY A 155 13.24 -22.09 3.14
N LEU A 156 13.04 -21.82 4.43
CA LEU A 156 12.14 -20.78 4.91
C LEU A 156 12.77 -19.39 4.78
N ARG A 157 12.05 -18.48 4.13
CA ARG A 157 12.30 -17.05 4.11
C ARG A 157 11.21 -16.34 4.92
N LYS A 158 11.60 -15.41 5.79
CA LYS A 158 10.70 -14.56 6.57
C LYS A 158 10.88 -13.10 6.22
N MET A 159 9.80 -12.38 5.96
CA MET A 159 9.78 -10.91 5.89
C MET A 159 9.08 -10.36 7.13
N TYR A 160 9.40 -9.12 7.48
CA TYR A 160 8.82 -8.42 8.61
C TYR A 160 8.27 -7.08 8.17
N PHE A 161 7.29 -6.55 8.91
CA PHE A 161 6.90 -5.15 8.92
C PHE A 161 7.86 -4.34 9.79
N GLN A 162 7.80 -3.00 9.70
CA GLN A 162 8.64 -2.12 10.53
C GLN A 162 8.34 -2.15 12.03
N ASN A 163 7.16 -2.64 12.42
CA ASN A 163 6.84 -2.89 13.82
C ASN A 163 7.45 -4.20 14.35
N GLY A 164 8.11 -5.00 13.49
CA GLY A 164 8.74 -6.27 13.84
C GLY A 164 7.84 -7.49 13.71
N ASN A 165 6.55 -7.32 13.40
CA ASN A 165 5.66 -8.44 13.09
C ASN A 165 6.05 -9.08 11.75
N ILE A 166 5.86 -10.38 11.63
CA ILE A 166 6.10 -11.11 10.38
C ILE A 166 5.08 -10.63 9.33
N SER A 167 5.53 -10.36 8.11
CA SER A 167 4.67 -9.99 6.97
C SER A 167 4.50 -11.12 5.96
N LEU A 168 5.52 -11.97 5.79
CA LEU A 168 5.52 -13.11 4.89
C LEU A 168 6.38 -14.25 5.45
N GLU A 169 5.88 -15.48 5.36
CA GLU A 169 6.65 -16.71 5.49
C GLU A 169 6.49 -17.51 4.20
N ARG A 170 7.59 -17.87 3.55
CA ARG A 170 7.55 -18.62 2.29
C ARG A 170 8.70 -19.62 2.22
N HIS A 171 8.37 -20.85 1.80
CA HIS A 171 9.36 -21.89 1.55
C HIS A 171 9.86 -21.84 0.11
N TYR A 172 11.16 -22.12 -0.06
CA TYR A 172 11.85 -22.13 -1.34
C TYR A 172 12.63 -23.43 -1.52
N THR A 173 12.70 -23.89 -2.76
CA THR A 173 13.62 -24.93 -3.22
C THR A 173 14.32 -24.42 -4.47
N ASP A 174 15.65 -24.33 -4.45
CA ASP A 174 16.44 -23.84 -5.59
C ASP A 174 16.01 -22.45 -6.10
N ALA A 175 15.75 -21.51 -5.17
CA ALA A 175 15.19 -20.18 -5.41
C ALA A 175 13.75 -20.12 -5.97
N ILE A 176 13.07 -21.26 -6.12
CA ILE A 176 11.67 -21.32 -6.57
C ILE A 176 10.77 -21.50 -5.34
N PRO A 177 9.72 -20.68 -5.16
CA PRO A 177 8.74 -20.90 -4.10
C PRO A 177 8.15 -22.30 -4.15
N ASN A 178 8.25 -23.05 -3.06
CA ASN A 178 7.84 -24.44 -3.01
C ASN A 178 7.55 -24.85 -1.56
N GLY A 179 6.29 -25.20 -1.28
CA GLY A 179 5.75 -25.47 0.05
C GLY A 179 4.82 -24.36 0.55
N LEU A 180 4.66 -24.29 1.86
CA LEU A 180 3.70 -23.41 2.52
C LEU A 180 4.11 -21.93 2.41
N GLU A 181 3.13 -21.10 2.06
CA GLU A 181 3.17 -19.65 2.11
C GLU A 181 2.13 -19.12 3.12
N LYS A 182 2.52 -18.09 3.88
CA LYS A 182 1.63 -17.30 4.72
C LYS A 182 1.96 -15.82 4.61
N GLU A 183 0.95 -14.98 4.45
CA GLU A 183 1.07 -13.53 4.59
C GLU A 183 0.25 -13.06 5.79
N TYR A 184 0.66 -11.95 6.38
CA TYR A 184 0.04 -11.39 7.58
C TYR A 184 -0.28 -9.90 7.38
N PHE A 185 -1.27 -9.41 8.13
CA PHE A 185 -1.50 -7.98 8.30
C PHE A 185 -0.46 -7.40 9.27
N GLU A 186 -0.34 -6.06 9.30
CA GLU A 186 0.65 -5.38 10.13
C GLU A 186 0.46 -5.63 11.64
N ASP A 187 -0.77 -5.91 12.08
CA ASP A 187 -1.09 -6.30 13.46
C ASP A 187 -0.72 -7.77 13.80
N GLY A 188 -0.21 -8.53 12.83
CA GLY A 188 0.18 -9.93 12.96
C GLY A 188 -0.95 -10.93 12.70
N THR A 189 -2.17 -10.48 12.38
CA THR A 189 -3.26 -11.38 12.00
C THR A 189 -3.01 -12.01 10.62
N LEU A 190 -3.45 -13.26 10.43
CA LEU A 190 -3.23 -13.98 9.18
C LEU A 190 -4.03 -13.32 8.05
N LYS A 191 -3.37 -13.00 6.94
CA LYS A 191 -3.95 -12.36 5.75
C LYS A 191 -4.17 -13.35 4.62
N GLN A 192 -3.25 -14.28 4.42
CA GLN A 192 -3.32 -15.27 3.36
C GLN A 192 -2.54 -16.53 3.73
N LYS A 193 -2.99 -17.69 3.23
CA LYS A 193 -2.19 -18.92 3.26
C LYS A 193 -2.52 -19.83 2.08
N GLY A 194 -1.53 -20.64 1.69
CA GLY A 194 -1.69 -21.70 0.69
C GLY A 194 -0.38 -22.40 0.41
N GLU A 195 -0.42 -23.43 -0.44
CA GLU A 195 0.77 -24.16 -0.87
C GLU A 195 1.17 -23.78 -2.31
N LEU A 196 2.48 -23.71 -2.52
CA LEU A 196 3.10 -23.50 -3.83
C LEU A 196 3.84 -24.76 -4.26
N ILE A 197 3.68 -25.17 -5.51
CA ILE A 197 4.49 -26.20 -6.16
C ILE A 197 5.16 -25.57 -7.37
N ASN A 198 6.50 -25.52 -7.35
CA ASN A 198 7.30 -24.89 -8.41
C ASN A 198 6.85 -23.46 -8.75
N GLY A 199 6.55 -22.66 -7.73
CA GLY A 199 6.14 -21.27 -7.86
C GLY A 199 4.67 -21.06 -8.24
N LYS A 200 3.85 -22.12 -8.26
CA LYS A 200 2.43 -22.05 -8.65
C LYS A 200 1.54 -22.56 -7.54
N GLU A 201 0.38 -21.95 -7.38
CA GLU A 201 -0.63 -22.31 -6.39
C GLU A 201 -1.11 -23.76 -6.59
N ASP A 202 -1.15 -24.53 -5.51
CA ASP A 202 -1.72 -25.88 -5.47
C ASP A 202 -2.55 -26.06 -4.20
N GLY A 203 -3.69 -26.72 -4.32
CA GLY A 203 -4.63 -26.94 -3.22
C GLY A 203 -5.44 -25.71 -2.84
N ILE A 204 -5.88 -25.68 -1.58
CA ILE A 204 -6.77 -24.63 -1.07
C ILE A 204 -5.95 -23.40 -0.69
N TRP A 205 -6.31 -22.27 -1.31
CA TRP A 205 -5.80 -20.95 -0.97
C TRP A 205 -6.88 -20.14 -0.26
N GLU A 206 -6.50 -19.53 0.85
CA GLU A 206 -7.38 -18.74 1.69
C GLU A 206 -6.80 -17.35 1.91
N THR A 207 -7.65 -16.33 1.77
CA THR A 207 -7.37 -14.97 2.28
C THR A 207 -8.37 -14.63 3.35
N TYR A 208 -8.00 -13.74 4.27
CA TYR A 208 -8.78 -13.43 5.46
C TYR A 208 -9.01 -11.93 5.58
N PHE A 209 -10.09 -11.59 6.26
CA PHE A 209 -10.31 -10.27 6.83
C PHE A 209 -9.50 -10.13 8.14
N PRO A 210 -9.22 -8.90 8.60
CA PRO A 210 -8.52 -8.68 9.87
C PRO A 210 -9.23 -9.27 11.10
N ASN A 211 -10.55 -9.53 11.04
CA ASN A 211 -11.27 -10.25 12.11
C ASN A 211 -11.08 -11.78 12.08
N GLY A 212 -10.23 -12.30 11.20
CA GLY A 212 -9.94 -13.72 11.05
C GLY A 212 -10.97 -14.52 10.23
N GLN A 213 -12.05 -13.89 9.77
CA GLN A 213 -13.00 -14.54 8.86
C GLN A 213 -12.40 -14.69 7.47
N ILE A 214 -12.75 -15.79 6.78
CA ILE A 214 -12.31 -16.01 5.40
C ILE A 214 -12.93 -14.92 4.52
N LYS A 215 -12.12 -14.29 3.67
CA LYS A 215 -12.51 -13.30 2.65
C LYS A 215 -12.69 -13.94 1.28
N LEU A 216 -11.76 -14.84 0.93
CA LEU A 216 -11.76 -15.58 -0.32
C LEU A 216 -11.16 -16.96 -0.08
N GLN A 217 -11.78 -17.99 -0.64
CA GLN A 217 -11.26 -19.34 -0.68
C GLN A 217 -11.37 -19.88 -2.10
N SER A 218 -10.28 -20.45 -2.61
CA SER A 218 -10.18 -20.98 -3.97
C SER A 218 -9.39 -22.28 -3.98
N ASN A 219 -9.79 -23.24 -4.82
CA ASN A 219 -8.99 -24.44 -5.06
C ASN A 219 -8.14 -24.27 -6.33
N TYR A 220 -6.86 -24.63 -6.26
CA TYR A 220 -5.91 -24.49 -7.37
C TYR A 220 -5.22 -25.79 -7.73
N LYS A 221 -4.91 -25.94 -9.02
CA LYS A 221 -4.00 -26.95 -9.54
C LYS A 221 -2.99 -26.32 -10.48
N VAL A 222 -1.72 -26.32 -10.08
CA VAL A 222 -0.60 -25.78 -10.88
C VAL A 222 -0.92 -24.36 -11.38
N GLY A 223 -1.38 -23.50 -10.47
CA GLY A 223 -1.71 -22.09 -10.70
C GLY A 223 -3.06 -21.82 -11.39
N ASN A 224 -3.82 -22.86 -11.74
CA ASN A 224 -5.15 -22.69 -12.34
C ASN A 224 -6.22 -22.98 -11.31
N ALA A 225 -7.20 -22.07 -11.17
CA ALA A 225 -8.34 -22.30 -10.32
C ALA A 225 -9.18 -23.47 -10.85
N ILE A 226 -9.54 -24.39 -9.95
CA ILE A 226 -10.37 -25.57 -10.20
C ILE A 226 -11.50 -25.62 -9.18
N ASP A 227 -12.55 -26.38 -9.48
CA ASP A 227 -13.73 -26.65 -8.63
C ASP A 227 -14.52 -25.42 -8.17
N PHE A 228 -13.93 -24.52 -7.39
CA PHE A 228 -14.63 -23.37 -6.84
C PHE A 228 -13.74 -22.16 -6.54
N ILE A 229 -14.40 -21.00 -6.54
CA ILE A 229 -13.93 -19.74 -5.96
C ILE A 229 -15.08 -19.18 -5.13
N THR A 230 -14.88 -18.99 -3.82
CA THR A 230 -15.91 -18.46 -2.91
C THR A 230 -15.41 -17.21 -2.23
N LYS A 231 -16.13 -16.10 -2.39
CA LYS A 231 -15.94 -14.84 -1.65
C LYS A 231 -16.96 -14.73 -0.55
N PHE A 232 -16.55 -14.13 0.55
CA PHE A 232 -17.38 -13.95 1.73
C PHE A 232 -17.40 -12.48 2.13
N TYR A 233 -18.48 -12.10 2.80
CA TYR A 233 -18.50 -10.90 3.64
C TYR A 233 -17.76 -11.20 4.95
N SER A 234 -17.29 -10.16 5.63
CA SER A 234 -16.58 -10.30 6.90
C SER A 234 -17.41 -10.81 8.07
N ASN A 235 -18.72 -10.98 7.89
CA ASN A 235 -19.60 -11.69 8.81
C ASN A 235 -19.72 -13.21 8.50
N GLY A 236 -18.99 -13.70 7.49
CA GLY A 236 -19.00 -15.11 7.07
C GLY A 236 -20.10 -15.49 6.07
N LYS A 237 -21.03 -14.60 5.73
CA LYS A 237 -22.02 -14.86 4.66
C LYS A 237 -21.31 -14.96 3.31
N ILE A 238 -21.75 -15.90 2.47
CA ILE A 238 -21.26 -16.03 1.10
C ILE A 238 -21.69 -14.78 0.31
N LYS A 239 -20.70 -14.05 -0.22
CA LYS A 239 -20.89 -12.91 -1.12
C LYS A 239 -21.02 -13.37 -2.58
N GLU A 240 -20.19 -14.32 -2.98
CA GLU A 240 -20.15 -14.85 -4.32
C GLU A 240 -19.58 -16.27 -4.30
N LYS A 241 -20.19 -17.18 -5.06
CA LYS A 241 -19.62 -18.52 -5.28
C LYS A 241 -19.65 -18.84 -6.77
N VAL A 242 -18.48 -19.16 -7.29
CA VAL A 242 -18.27 -19.62 -8.65
C VAL A 242 -17.88 -21.09 -8.61
N THR A 243 -18.56 -21.92 -9.40
CA THR A 243 -18.16 -23.32 -9.60
C THR A 243 -17.44 -23.45 -10.93
N ILE A 244 -16.33 -24.19 -10.97
CA ILE A 244 -15.52 -24.42 -12.17
C ILE A 244 -15.65 -25.89 -12.53
N LYS A 245 -16.25 -26.18 -13.69
CA LYS A 245 -16.38 -27.54 -14.21
C LYS A 245 -15.82 -27.60 -15.62
N ASP A 246 -14.89 -28.52 -15.86
CA ASP A 246 -14.20 -28.69 -17.14
C ASP A 246 -13.58 -27.36 -17.65
N GLY A 247 -13.02 -26.57 -16.73
CA GLY A 247 -12.44 -25.25 -17.00
C GLY A 247 -13.46 -24.13 -17.29
N LYS A 248 -14.77 -24.42 -17.21
CA LYS A 248 -15.82 -23.42 -17.41
C LYS A 248 -16.40 -22.94 -16.10
N VAL A 249 -16.49 -21.62 -15.97
CA VAL A 249 -17.16 -20.94 -14.87
C VAL A 249 -18.68 -21.11 -15.02
N ILE A 250 -19.28 -21.75 -14.02
CA ILE A 250 -20.73 -21.83 -13.82
C ILE A 250 -21.08 -20.75 -12.80
N ALA A 251 -21.67 -19.66 -13.30
CA ALA A 251 -22.09 -18.52 -12.49
C ALA A 251 -23.43 -18.79 -11.78
N ASP A 252 -23.59 -18.24 -10.58
CA ASP A 252 -24.89 -18.15 -9.92
C ASP A 252 -25.77 -17.12 -10.64
N THR A 253 -26.93 -17.56 -11.14
CA THR A 253 -27.85 -16.74 -11.94
C THR A 253 -28.41 -15.54 -11.18
N SER A 254 -28.49 -15.61 -9.84
CA SER A 254 -28.94 -14.49 -9.00
C SER A 254 -27.90 -13.36 -8.98
N LEU A 255 -26.62 -13.72 -8.88
CA LEU A 255 -25.50 -12.79 -8.93
C LEU A 255 -25.31 -12.19 -10.33
N GLU A 256 -25.68 -12.93 -11.38
CA GLU A 256 -25.62 -12.43 -12.76
C GLU A 256 -26.51 -11.19 -12.96
N LYS A 257 -27.72 -11.19 -12.39
CA LYS A 257 -28.63 -10.03 -12.48
C LYS A 257 -28.08 -8.82 -11.73
N ILE A 258 -27.56 -9.02 -10.51
CA ILE A 258 -26.90 -7.96 -9.73
C ILE A 258 -25.71 -7.40 -10.50
N ALA A 259 -24.83 -8.27 -11.01
CA ALA A 259 -23.66 -7.89 -11.79
C ALA A 259 -24.05 -7.10 -13.06
N GLN A 260 -25.12 -7.49 -13.75
CA GLN A 260 -25.61 -6.77 -14.92
C GLN A 260 -26.11 -5.36 -14.56
N LEU A 261 -26.82 -5.20 -13.45
CA LEU A 261 -27.28 -3.88 -12.98
C LEU A 261 -26.12 -2.99 -12.54
N MET A 262 -25.15 -3.53 -11.81
CA MET A 262 -23.93 -2.80 -11.43
C MET A 262 -23.12 -2.37 -12.66
N LYS A 263 -23.01 -3.23 -13.68
CA LYS A 263 -22.38 -2.88 -14.97
C LYS A 263 -23.10 -1.69 -15.63
N LYS A 264 -24.44 -1.73 -15.71
CA LYS A 264 -25.23 -0.62 -16.27
C LYS A 264 -25.09 0.67 -15.47
N SER A 265 -24.97 0.59 -14.15
CA SER A 265 -24.68 1.76 -13.30
C SER A 265 -23.35 2.41 -13.70
N ASN A 266 -22.29 1.61 -13.80
CA ASN A 266 -20.96 2.09 -14.19
C ASN A 266 -20.95 2.71 -15.59
N GLU A 267 -21.55 2.05 -16.58
CA GLU A 267 -21.66 2.55 -17.96
C GLU A 267 -22.43 3.88 -18.00
N SER A 268 -23.53 3.98 -17.25
CA SER A 268 -24.32 5.22 -17.20
C SER A 268 -23.51 6.37 -16.59
N ASN A 269 -22.72 6.09 -15.54
CA ASN A 269 -21.85 7.09 -14.94
C ASN A 269 -20.73 7.54 -15.88
N GLN A 270 -20.10 6.60 -16.61
CA GLN A 270 -19.09 6.91 -17.63
C GLN A 270 -19.65 7.79 -18.76
N ASN A 271 -20.92 7.58 -19.10
CA ASN A 271 -21.64 8.41 -20.08
C ASN A 271 -22.16 9.74 -19.50
N GLY A 272 -21.86 10.06 -18.24
CA GLY A 272 -22.30 11.27 -17.56
C GLY A 272 -23.74 11.25 -17.03
N ASP A 273 -24.51 10.18 -17.26
CA ASP A 273 -25.87 10.02 -16.72
C ASP A 273 -25.84 9.45 -15.30
N ARG A 274 -25.43 10.31 -14.36
CA ARG A 274 -25.35 9.97 -12.93
C ARG A 274 -26.71 9.58 -12.33
N LYS A 275 -27.81 10.20 -12.78
CA LYS A 275 -29.15 9.90 -12.26
C LYS A 275 -29.55 8.47 -12.62
N LEU A 276 -29.29 8.07 -13.86
CA LEU A 276 -29.54 6.71 -14.30
C LEU A 276 -28.61 5.72 -13.60
N ALA A 277 -27.34 6.08 -13.36
CA ALA A 277 -26.41 5.25 -12.60
C ALA A 277 -26.92 4.95 -11.17
N ILE A 278 -27.41 5.98 -10.45
CA ILE A 278 -28.02 5.83 -9.12
C ILE A 278 -29.25 4.91 -9.18
N LYS A 279 -30.12 5.09 -10.19
CA LYS A 279 -31.31 4.24 -10.37
C LYS A 279 -30.96 2.77 -10.54
N TYR A 280 -29.83 2.46 -11.19
CA TYR A 280 -29.37 1.08 -11.29
C TYR A 280 -28.84 0.53 -9.96
N CYS A 281 -28.17 1.35 -9.14
CA CYS A 281 -27.82 0.97 -7.77
C CYS A 281 -29.08 0.69 -6.92
N ASP A 282 -30.11 1.52 -7.04
CA ASP A 282 -31.37 1.31 -6.30
C ASP A 282 -32.02 -0.03 -6.66
N LYS A 283 -32.03 -0.38 -7.95
CA LYS A 283 -32.52 -1.70 -8.41
C LYS A 283 -31.69 -2.87 -7.88
N VAL A 284 -30.39 -2.70 -7.63
CA VAL A 284 -29.59 -3.74 -6.98
C VAL A 284 -30.04 -3.90 -5.54
N LEU A 285 -30.26 -2.79 -4.83
CA LEU A 285 -30.69 -2.79 -3.43
C LEU A 285 -32.14 -3.28 -3.23
N GLU A 286 -32.99 -3.21 -4.27
CA GLU A 286 -34.29 -3.88 -4.32
C GLU A 286 -34.17 -5.42 -4.40
N LEU A 287 -33.11 -5.93 -5.03
CA LEU A 287 -32.85 -7.38 -5.14
C LEU A 287 -32.11 -7.92 -3.92
N ASP A 288 -31.15 -7.16 -3.41
CA ASP A 288 -30.37 -7.49 -2.23
C ASP A 288 -30.08 -6.21 -1.42
N SER A 289 -30.87 -6.01 -0.37
CA SER A 289 -30.74 -4.85 0.52
C SER A 289 -29.48 -4.89 1.38
N GLU A 290 -28.74 -6.02 1.40
CA GLU A 290 -27.45 -6.17 2.09
C GLU A 290 -26.27 -6.15 1.10
N TYR A 291 -26.45 -5.68 -0.14
CA TYR A 291 -25.36 -5.60 -1.11
C TYR A 291 -24.47 -4.36 -0.89
N ALA A 292 -23.41 -4.52 -0.09
CA ALA A 292 -22.51 -3.42 0.31
C ALA A 292 -21.94 -2.61 -0.88
N ASP A 293 -21.59 -3.28 -1.98
CA ASP A 293 -20.97 -2.63 -3.14
C ASP A 293 -21.93 -1.62 -3.82
N ALA A 294 -23.25 -1.87 -3.78
CA ALA A 294 -24.22 -0.94 -4.36
C ALA A 294 -24.37 0.34 -3.52
N TYR A 295 -24.33 0.22 -2.19
CA TYR A 295 -24.26 1.38 -1.30
C TYR A 295 -22.98 2.18 -1.54
N PHE A 296 -21.83 1.52 -1.60
CA PHE A 296 -20.55 2.19 -1.90
C PHE A 296 -20.57 2.92 -3.26
N SER A 297 -21.06 2.27 -4.32
CA SER A 297 -21.17 2.90 -5.64
C SER A 297 -22.11 4.11 -5.62
N ARG A 298 -23.29 3.98 -5.00
CA ARG A 298 -24.27 5.07 -4.90
C ARG A 298 -23.72 6.25 -4.07
N GLY A 299 -23.04 5.97 -2.96
CA GLY A 299 -22.36 6.97 -2.14
C GLY A 299 -21.27 7.70 -2.91
N THR A 300 -20.47 7.00 -3.71
CA THR A 300 -19.43 7.61 -4.56
C THR A 300 -20.03 8.52 -5.63
N LEU A 301 -21.14 8.11 -6.26
CA LEU A 301 -21.86 8.96 -7.23
C LEU A 301 -22.36 10.25 -6.57
N LYS A 302 -22.88 10.16 -5.35
CA LYS A 302 -23.36 11.32 -4.55
C LYS A 302 -22.21 12.21 -4.08
N LEU A 303 -21.08 11.63 -3.66
CA LEU A 303 -19.87 12.36 -3.31
C LEU A 303 -19.38 13.21 -4.49
N ASN A 304 -19.34 12.63 -5.69
CA ASN A 304 -18.98 13.33 -6.92
C ASN A 304 -20.04 14.35 -7.38
N ALA A 305 -21.25 14.29 -6.81
CA ALA A 305 -22.30 15.29 -6.96
C ALA A 305 -22.29 16.36 -5.86
N MET A 306 -21.28 16.35 -4.96
CA MET A 306 -21.21 17.22 -3.79
C MET A 306 -22.41 17.07 -2.84
N GLN A 307 -23.05 15.90 -2.85
CA GLN A 307 -24.13 15.51 -1.92
C GLN A 307 -23.50 14.74 -0.75
N PHE A 308 -22.76 15.47 0.09
CA PHE A 308 -21.86 14.87 1.06
C PHE A 308 -22.60 14.11 2.16
N ASP A 309 -23.70 14.65 2.68
CA ASP A 309 -24.50 13.98 3.72
C ASP A 309 -25.09 12.67 3.22
N GLU A 310 -25.67 12.67 2.02
CA GLU A 310 -26.24 11.47 1.42
C GLU A 310 -25.18 10.44 1.01
N ALA A 311 -23.98 10.90 0.67
CA ALA A 311 -22.83 10.02 0.43
C ALA A 311 -22.37 9.34 1.73
N ILE A 312 -22.25 10.09 2.83
CA ILE A 312 -21.88 9.56 4.15
C ILE A 312 -22.88 8.49 4.59
N ILE A 313 -24.18 8.73 4.43
CA ILE A 313 -25.23 7.73 4.77
C ILE A 313 -25.02 6.41 4.00
N ASP A 314 -24.72 6.50 2.71
CA ASP A 314 -24.47 5.31 1.90
C ASP A 314 -23.18 4.60 2.30
N PHE A 315 -22.10 5.33 2.59
CA PHE A 315 -20.87 4.72 3.10
C PHE A 315 -21.06 4.08 4.47
N ASP A 316 -21.84 4.69 5.37
CA ASP A 316 -22.19 4.11 6.67
C ASP A 316 -22.94 2.78 6.49
N LYS A 317 -23.86 2.69 5.53
CA LYS A 317 -24.56 1.44 5.21
C LYS A 317 -23.61 0.39 4.64
N ALA A 318 -22.76 0.76 3.68
CA ALA A 318 -21.75 -0.14 3.13
C ALA A 318 -20.84 -0.71 4.24
N LEU A 319 -20.35 0.14 5.13
CA LEU A 319 -19.44 -0.23 6.22
C LEU A 319 -20.12 -0.93 7.40
N THR A 320 -21.44 -0.82 7.54
CA THR A 320 -22.22 -1.66 8.47
C THR A 320 -22.25 -3.11 7.99
N ILE A 321 -22.35 -3.32 6.67
CA ILE A 321 -22.41 -4.66 6.06
C ILE A 321 -21.00 -5.25 5.91
N GLU A 322 -20.06 -4.45 5.42
CA GLU A 322 -18.66 -4.84 5.20
C GLU A 322 -17.70 -3.82 5.84
N PRO A 323 -17.40 -3.96 7.14
CA PRO A 323 -16.54 -3.02 7.87
C PRO A 323 -15.09 -2.93 7.38
N PHE A 324 -14.64 -3.86 6.52
CA PHE A 324 -13.29 -3.88 5.95
C PHE A 324 -13.27 -3.46 4.48
N MET A 325 -14.28 -2.72 4.02
CA MET A 325 -14.28 -2.10 2.72
C MET A 325 -13.41 -0.84 2.72
N GLU A 326 -12.11 -1.05 2.49
CA GLU A 326 -11.05 -0.04 2.35
C GLU A 326 -11.51 1.26 1.67
N PHE A 327 -11.98 1.17 0.43
CA PHE A 327 -12.40 2.36 -0.34
C PHE A 327 -13.61 3.09 0.24
N ALA A 328 -14.51 2.39 0.93
CA ALA A 328 -15.65 3.03 1.57
C ALA A 328 -15.22 3.84 2.81
N LEU A 329 -14.20 3.38 3.54
CA LEU A 329 -13.60 4.13 4.65
C LEU A 329 -12.95 5.43 4.12
N ALA A 330 -12.07 5.31 3.13
CA ALA A 330 -11.40 6.46 2.52
C ALA A 330 -12.41 7.47 1.95
N ASN A 331 -13.39 7.01 1.16
CA ASN A 331 -14.40 7.90 0.59
C ASN A 331 -15.32 8.54 1.65
N ARG A 332 -15.61 7.86 2.76
CA ARG A 332 -16.36 8.45 3.87
C ARG A 332 -15.55 9.54 4.58
N ALA A 333 -14.26 9.33 4.78
CA ALA A 333 -13.36 10.37 5.31
C ALA A 333 -13.34 11.60 4.39
N PHE A 334 -13.15 11.41 3.07
CA PHE A 334 -13.18 12.52 2.12
C PHE A 334 -14.55 13.19 2.01
N ALA A 335 -15.64 12.45 2.15
CA ALA A 335 -16.98 13.05 2.20
C ALA A 335 -17.14 13.96 3.42
N ARG A 336 -16.63 13.56 4.59
CA ARG A 336 -16.61 14.41 5.81
C ARG A 336 -15.73 15.64 5.63
N ILE A 337 -14.51 15.47 5.11
CA ILE A 337 -13.58 16.59 4.82
C ILE A 337 -14.23 17.59 3.88
N ARG A 338 -14.70 17.13 2.71
CA ARG A 338 -15.31 18.00 1.69
C ARG A 338 -16.59 18.65 2.18
N LYS A 339 -17.40 17.96 2.99
CA LYS A 339 -18.57 18.57 3.62
C LYS A 339 -18.20 19.86 4.34
N HIS A 340 -17.10 19.88 5.09
CA HIS A 340 -16.62 21.06 5.81
C HIS A 340 -15.91 22.07 4.92
N GLU A 341 -15.12 21.61 3.94
CA GLU A 341 -14.48 22.52 2.97
C GLU A 341 -15.51 23.33 2.19
N PHE A 342 -16.65 22.73 1.85
CA PHE A 342 -17.74 23.35 1.12
C PHE A 342 -18.92 23.78 2.04
N ASP A 343 -18.72 23.86 3.35
CA ASP A 343 -19.73 24.31 4.32
C ASP A 343 -19.84 25.84 4.29
N GLY A 344 -20.74 26.36 3.46
CA GLY A 344 -20.99 27.80 3.26
C GLY A 344 -21.62 28.13 1.90
N ASP A 345 -21.91 29.43 1.68
CA ASP A 345 -22.37 29.93 0.39
C ASP A 345 -21.28 29.68 -0.67
N ARG A 346 -21.65 28.91 -1.68
CA ARG A 346 -20.81 28.64 -2.85
C ARG A 346 -20.83 29.88 -3.74
N GLU A 347 -19.77 30.69 -3.73
CA GLU A 347 -19.64 31.69 -4.79
C GLU A 347 -19.07 31.04 -6.05
N LEU A 348 -19.86 31.12 -7.12
CA LEU A 348 -19.38 30.91 -8.47
C LEU A 348 -18.50 32.10 -8.82
N LEU A 349 -17.18 31.95 -8.71
CA LEU A 349 -16.27 32.91 -9.33
C LEU A 349 -16.38 32.74 -10.84
N LYS A 350 -17.19 33.60 -11.48
CA LYS A 350 -17.26 33.73 -12.94
C LYS A 350 -16.18 34.69 -13.41
N ASN A 351 -15.07 34.12 -13.88
CA ASN A 351 -14.20 34.79 -14.84
C ASN A 351 -14.70 34.41 -16.26
N SER A 352 -14.38 35.23 -17.28
CA SER A 352 -14.80 35.04 -18.68
C SER A 352 -14.51 33.66 -19.30
N GLU A 353 -13.70 32.82 -18.66
CA GLU A 353 -13.31 31.49 -19.17
C GLU A 353 -13.46 30.34 -18.15
N ILE A 354 -13.52 30.62 -16.84
CA ILE A 354 -13.55 29.57 -15.80
C ILE A 354 -14.59 29.91 -14.73
N THR A 355 -15.38 28.90 -14.38
CA THR A 355 -16.26 28.91 -13.21
C THR A 355 -15.59 28.08 -12.11
N VAL A 356 -15.13 28.72 -11.04
CA VAL A 356 -14.54 28.02 -9.88
C VAL A 356 -15.56 28.00 -8.74
N LEU A 357 -15.79 26.82 -8.17
CA LEU A 357 -16.48 26.66 -6.88
C LEU A 357 -15.43 26.84 -5.78
N ALA A 358 -15.46 27.98 -5.10
CA ALA A 358 -14.61 28.25 -3.97
C ALA A 358 -15.46 28.42 -2.71
N SER A 359 -14.99 27.87 -1.59
CA SER A 359 -15.56 28.20 -0.30
C SER A 359 -15.00 29.53 0.20
N ILE A 360 -15.88 30.44 0.59
CA ILE A 360 -15.52 31.77 1.08
C ILE A 360 -15.07 31.71 2.55
N LYS A 361 -15.38 30.61 3.25
CA LYS A 361 -15.12 30.45 4.67
C LYS A 361 -14.45 29.11 4.91
N LYS A 362 -13.21 29.13 5.41
CA LYS A 362 -12.56 27.92 5.93
C LYS A 362 -13.24 27.57 7.24
N THR A 363 -14.23 26.69 7.18
CA THR A 363 -14.92 26.17 8.37
C THR A 363 -14.00 25.19 9.07
N GLU A 364 -13.76 25.41 10.35
CA GLU A 364 -12.90 24.53 11.16
C GLU A 364 -13.63 23.20 11.41
N ILE A 365 -12.95 22.08 11.11
CA ILE A 365 -13.47 20.74 11.39
C ILE A 365 -13.36 20.51 12.90
N SER A 366 -14.47 20.15 13.55
CA SER A 366 -14.45 19.88 15.00
C SER A 366 -13.55 18.68 15.32
N GLU A 367 -12.95 18.67 16.51
CA GLU A 367 -12.09 17.56 16.95
C GLU A 367 -12.82 16.20 16.89
N THR A 368 -14.09 16.16 17.28
CA THR A 368 -14.94 14.96 17.19
C THR A 368 -15.14 14.45 15.77
N GLU A 369 -15.05 15.31 14.76
CA GLU A 369 -15.18 14.93 13.36
C GLU A 369 -13.82 14.53 12.77
N LYS A 370 -12.73 15.22 13.18
CA LYS A 370 -11.35 14.80 12.88
C LYS A 370 -11.09 13.38 13.40
N GLU A 371 -11.53 13.05 14.60
CA GLU A 371 -11.41 11.68 15.15
C GLU A 371 -12.04 10.62 14.23
N LYS A 372 -13.20 10.90 13.65
CA LYS A 372 -13.87 9.98 12.71
C LYS A 372 -13.11 9.88 11.39
N ILE A 373 -12.70 11.03 10.83
CA ILE A 373 -11.88 11.10 9.62
C ILE A 373 -10.61 10.26 9.82
N CYS A 374 -9.93 10.43 10.95
CA CYS A 374 -8.71 9.72 11.26
C CYS A 374 -8.90 8.24 11.50
N SER A 375 -9.99 7.85 12.18
CA SER A 375 -10.35 6.45 12.32
C SER A 375 -10.53 5.78 10.95
N ASP A 376 -11.19 6.45 10.01
CA ASP A 376 -11.44 5.93 8.67
C ASP A 376 -10.15 5.86 7.84
N LEU A 377 -9.36 6.93 7.79
CA LEU A 377 -8.11 6.98 7.02
C LEU A 377 -7.10 5.94 7.53
N LYS A 378 -6.87 5.88 8.85
CA LYS A 378 -5.93 4.90 9.44
C LYS A 378 -6.37 3.46 9.16
N LYS A 379 -7.69 3.20 9.22
CA LYS A 379 -8.22 1.87 8.91
C LYS A 379 -8.13 1.53 7.42
N ALA A 380 -8.35 2.48 6.53
CA ALA A 380 -8.14 2.29 5.08
C ALA A 380 -6.68 1.95 4.76
N ILE A 381 -5.74 2.73 5.33
CA ILE A 381 -4.29 2.50 5.18
C ILE A 381 -3.89 1.12 5.69
N PHE A 382 -4.37 0.74 6.89
CA PHE A 382 -4.13 -0.59 7.45
C PHE A 382 -4.64 -1.73 6.54
N LEU A 383 -5.78 -1.52 5.88
CA LEU A 383 -6.36 -2.49 4.93
C LEU A 383 -5.64 -2.54 3.58
N GLY A 384 -4.75 -1.59 3.30
CA GLY A 384 -3.90 -1.57 2.11
C GLY A 384 -4.05 -0.35 1.21
N ASP A 385 -4.82 0.67 1.61
CA ASP A 385 -4.96 1.88 0.80
C ASP A 385 -3.67 2.71 0.85
N LYS A 386 -2.99 2.75 -0.30
CA LYS A 386 -1.72 3.47 -0.49
C LYS A 386 -1.87 4.65 -1.44
N ALA A 387 -3.10 5.08 -1.74
CA ALA A 387 -3.30 6.26 -2.57
C ALA A 387 -2.66 7.48 -1.88
N GLU A 388 -1.86 8.25 -2.62
CA GLU A 388 -1.12 9.39 -2.07
C GLU A 388 -2.05 10.38 -1.35
N MET A 389 -3.22 10.66 -1.93
CA MET A 389 -4.23 11.52 -1.32
C MET A 389 -4.73 11.03 0.05
N VAL A 390 -4.80 9.71 0.28
CA VAL A 390 -5.24 9.12 1.56
C VAL A 390 -4.15 9.31 2.61
N LEU A 391 -2.89 9.11 2.21
CA LEU A 391 -1.73 9.27 3.08
C LEU A 391 -1.50 10.74 3.46
N GLU A 392 -1.62 11.66 2.50
CA GLU A 392 -1.58 13.10 2.74
C GLU A 392 -2.71 13.57 3.65
N ALA A 393 -3.94 13.06 3.43
CA ALA A 393 -5.07 13.36 4.31
C ALA A 393 -4.83 12.84 5.74
N GLU A 394 -4.26 11.65 5.91
CA GLU A 394 -3.92 11.14 7.25
C GLU A 394 -2.89 12.05 7.94
N GLU A 395 -1.87 12.49 7.22
CA GLU A 395 -0.86 13.41 7.74
C GLU A 395 -1.45 14.77 8.11
N GLN A 396 -2.35 15.32 7.29
CA GLN A 396 -2.94 16.63 7.51
C GLN A 396 -3.97 16.67 8.64
N TYR A 397 -4.78 15.61 8.78
CA TYR A 397 -5.93 15.62 9.69
C TYR A 397 -5.69 14.83 10.98
N CYS A 398 -4.65 14.00 11.07
CA CYS A 398 -4.45 13.04 12.17
C CYS A 398 -3.13 13.14 12.92
N LYS A 399 -2.19 13.94 12.43
CA LYS A 399 -0.91 14.26 13.06
C LYS A 399 -0.88 15.75 13.37
#